data_AF-A0A3B8V1J9-F1
#
_entry.id   AF-A0A3B8V1J9-F1
#
_cell.length_a   1.000
_cell.length_b   1.000
_cell.length_c   1.000
_cell.angle_alpha   90.00
_cell.angle_beta   90.00
_cell.angle_gamma   90.00
#
_symmetry.space_group_name_H-M   'P 1'
#
loop_
_entity.id
_entity.type
_entity.pdbx_description
1 polymer ?
#
loop_
_entity_poly.entity_id
_entity_poly.type
_entity_poly.pdbx_seq_one_letter_code
_entity_poly.pdbx_strand_id
1 'polypeptide(L)'
;MLNPVFWLQAIVLAFSQIRANLGRSLLTALGIIVGVASVTAVIAALSGLKTKVLSEFESFGANRLFIFPDRPDDAPKNAYPWKDVRLKVEEVDAIEANCPSIRSITPGTSLGLSAQYGDRLIEGLSVTGIRPAWHETENRAVTLGRPFNSIDESNARQVCLLN
;
A
#
# COMPACT_ATOMS: atom_id res chain seq x y z
N MET A 1 50.37 -25.84 -29.61
CA MET A 1 48.94 -26.12 -29.47
C MET A 1 48.73 -26.88 -28.18
N LEU A 2 48.05 -26.33 -27.16
CA LEU A 2 47.73 -27.09 -25.96
C LEU A 2 46.73 -28.19 -26.32
N ASN A 3 47.11 -29.45 -26.06
CA ASN A 3 46.26 -30.60 -26.35
C ASN A 3 45.08 -30.66 -25.36
N PRO A 4 43.86 -31.06 -25.77
CA PRO A 4 42.71 -31.18 -24.86
C PRO A 4 42.95 -32.18 -23.70
N VAL A 5 43.85 -33.15 -23.91
CA VAL A 5 44.29 -34.13 -22.90
C VAL A 5 45.01 -33.46 -21.71
N PHE A 6 45.73 -32.37 -21.95
CA PHE A 6 46.45 -31.63 -20.90
C PHE A 6 45.48 -30.99 -19.89
N TRP A 7 44.38 -30.40 -20.36
CA TRP A 7 43.35 -29.82 -19.50
C TRP A 7 42.63 -30.86 -18.65
N LEU A 8 42.33 -32.04 -19.22
CA LEU A 8 41.75 -33.16 -18.48
C LEU A 8 42.69 -33.64 -17.37
N GLN A 9 43.99 -33.79 -17.66
CA GLN A 9 44.99 -34.17 -16.66
C GLN A 9 45.11 -33.14 -15.54
N ALA A 10 45.06 -31.84 -15.86
CA ALA A 10 45.12 -30.77 -14.87
C ALA A 10 43.90 -30.79 -13.93
N ILE A 11 42.69 -31.00 -14.46
CA ILE A 11 41.46 -31.09 -13.65
C ILE A 11 41.51 -32.32 -12.73
N VAL A 12 41.90 -33.49 -13.26
CA VAL A 12 42.03 -34.72 -12.47
C VAL A 12 43.05 -34.55 -11.35
N LEU A 13 44.20 -33.92 -11.64
CA LEU A 13 45.23 -33.63 -10.65
C LEU A 13 44.69 -32.71 -9.55
N ALA A 14 43.97 -31.64 -9.90
CA ALA A 14 43.36 -30.71 -8.94
C ALA A 14 42.34 -31.41 -8.02
N PHE A 15 41.49 -32.29 -8.55
CA PHE A 15 40.57 -33.08 -7.73
C PHE A 15 41.30 -34.04 -6.78
N SER A 16 42.41 -34.66 -7.22
CA SER A 16 43.21 -35.53 -6.33
C SER A 16 43.82 -34.74 -5.17
N GLN A 17 44.30 -33.51 -5.43
CA GLN A 17 44.89 -32.60 -4.44
C GLN A 17 43.85 -32.14 -3.40
N ILE A 18 42.62 -31.86 -3.84
CA ILE A 18 41.49 -31.52 -2.94
C ILE A 18 41.15 -32.70 -2.03
N ARG A 19 41.14 -33.93 -2.57
CA ARG A 19 40.89 -35.14 -1.77
C ARG A 19 42.00 -35.43 -0.76
N ALA A 20 43.26 -35.15 -1.12
CA ALA A 20 44.41 -35.32 -0.24
C ALA A 20 44.41 -34.32 0.95
N ASN A 21 43.87 -33.11 0.76
CA ASN A 21 43.84 -32.05 1.78
C ASN A 21 42.41 -31.64 2.17
N LEU A 22 41.57 -32.63 2.47
CA LEU A 22 40.13 -32.45 2.64
C LEU A 22 39.76 -31.39 3.70
N GLY A 23 40.46 -31.34 4.84
CA GLY A 23 40.19 -30.36 5.89
C GLY A 23 40.46 -28.91 5.45
N ARG A 24 41.58 -28.66 4.76
CA ARG A 24 41.94 -27.32 4.28
C ARG A 24 41.01 -26.87 3.16
N SER A 25 40.72 -27.76 2.20
CA SER A 25 39.82 -27.48 1.07
C SER A 25 38.36 -27.27 1.51
N LEU A 26 37.89 -28.01 2.52
CA LEU A 26 36.55 -27.81 3.08
C LEU A 26 36.43 -26.44 3.77
N LEU A 27 37.42 -26.07 4.59
CA LEU A 27 37.39 -24.82 5.35
C LEU A 27 37.43 -23.59 4.44
N THR A 28 38.22 -23.63 3.36
CA THR A 28 38.26 -22.54 2.38
C THR A 28 36.97 -22.43 1.58
N ALA A 29 36.40 -23.56 1.14
CA ALA A 29 35.12 -23.58 0.44
C ALA A 29 33.98 -23.06 1.33
N LEU A 30 33.95 -23.48 2.60
CA LEU A 30 32.94 -23.05 3.56
C LEU A 30 33.02 -21.55 3.85
N GLY A 31 34.24 -20.99 3.95
CA GLY A 31 34.45 -19.55 4.08
C GLY A 31 33.87 -18.75 2.90
N ILE A 32 34.09 -19.22 1.67
CA ILE A 32 33.53 -18.59 0.47
C ILE A 32 32.00 -18.72 0.45
N ILE A 33 31.46 -19.89 0.76
CA ILE A 33 30.01 -20.15 0.76
C ILE A 33 29.31 -19.23 1.76
N VAL A 34 29.78 -19.17 3.01
CA VAL A 34 29.17 -18.31 4.04
C VAL A 34 29.37 -16.82 3.70
N GLY A 35 30.54 -16.45 3.16
CA GLY A 35 30.82 -15.08 2.71
C GLY A 35 29.84 -14.60 1.64
N VAL A 36 29.66 -15.38 0.57
CA VAL A 36 28.72 -15.02 -0.51
C VAL A 36 27.28 -15.10 -0.02
N ALA A 37 26.91 -16.14 0.73
CA ALA A 37 25.55 -16.31 1.24
C ALA A 37 25.10 -15.15 2.14
N SER A 38 25.96 -14.70 3.05
CA SER A 38 25.65 -13.58 3.95
C SER A 38 25.44 -12.26 3.19
N VAL A 39 26.31 -11.94 2.23
CA VAL A 39 26.19 -10.73 1.42
C VAL A 39 24.94 -10.77 0.55
N THR A 40 24.67 -11.89 -0.12
CA THR A 40 23.47 -12.05 -0.95
C THR A 40 22.19 -11.98 -0.11
N ALA A 41 22.17 -12.59 1.08
CA ALA A 41 21.02 -12.54 1.98
C ALA A 41 20.71 -11.11 2.44
N VAL A 42 21.73 -10.33 2.82
CA VAL A 42 21.55 -8.93 3.22
C VAL A 42 21.04 -8.09 2.05
N ILE A 43 21.60 -8.24 0.85
CA ILE A 43 21.15 -7.49 -0.34
C ILE A 43 19.69 -7.83 -0.69
N ALA A 44 19.32 -9.12 -0.65
CA ALA A 44 17.96 -9.56 -0.91
C ALA A 44 16.98 -8.99 0.13
N ALA A 45 17.34 -9.03 1.42
CA ALA A 45 16.53 -8.47 2.50
C ALA A 45 16.35 -6.95 2.36
N LEU A 46 17.43 -6.21 2.07
CA LEU A 46 17.39 -4.76 1.86
C LEU A 46 16.54 -4.38 0.66
N SER A 47 16.71 -5.08 -0.46
CA SER A 47 15.92 -4.82 -1.67
C SER A 47 14.44 -5.13 -1.44
N GLY A 48 14.14 -6.26 -0.80
CA GLY A 48 12.76 -6.65 -0.47
C GLY A 48 12.09 -5.63 0.46
N LEU A 49 12.81 -5.17 1.48
CA LEU A 49 12.32 -4.14 2.39
C LEU A 49 12.07 -2.83 1.65
N LYS A 50 13.00 -2.38 0.81
CA LYS A 50 12.85 -1.16 0.00
C LYS A 50 11.60 -1.24 -0.86
N THR A 51 11.42 -2.34 -1.60
CA THR A 51 10.25 -2.53 -2.47
C THR A 51 8.96 -2.57 -1.65
N LYS A 52 8.96 -3.26 -0.50
CA LYS A 52 7.78 -3.31 0.38
C LYS A 52 7.41 -1.91 0.87
N VAL A 53 8.36 -1.18 1.43
CA VAL A 53 8.14 0.19 1.91
C VAL A 53 7.63 1.08 0.78
N LEU A 54 8.26 1.02 -0.40
CA LEU A 54 7.81 1.80 -1.55
C LEU A 54 6.39 1.44 -1.99
N SER A 55 6.05 0.14 -2.02
CA SER A 55 4.69 -0.32 -2.36
C SER A 55 3.64 0.10 -1.34
N GLU A 56 3.99 0.14 -0.05
CA GLU A 56 3.10 0.65 1.00
C GLU A 56 2.86 2.15 0.79
N PHE A 57 3.91 2.93 0.51
CA PHE A 57 3.79 4.37 0.20
C PHE A 57 3.05 4.65 -1.11
N GLU A 58 3.25 3.84 -2.14
CA GLU A 58 2.50 3.91 -3.40
C GLU A 58 1.02 3.56 -3.17
N SER A 59 0.72 2.58 -2.31
CA SER A 59 -0.66 2.22 -1.94
C SER A 59 -1.35 3.32 -1.14
N PHE A 60 -0.62 3.97 -0.21
CA PHE A 60 -1.06 5.19 0.47
C PHE A 60 -1.24 6.35 -0.51
N GLY A 61 -0.56 6.28 -1.66
CA GLY A 61 -0.62 7.24 -2.74
C GLY A 61 0.26 8.43 -2.43
N ALA A 62 1.42 8.50 -3.08
CA ALA A 62 2.36 9.61 -2.97
C ALA A 62 1.78 10.99 -3.38
N ASN A 63 0.51 11.04 -3.80
CA ASN A 63 -0.21 12.24 -4.22
C ASN A 63 -1.61 12.35 -3.56
N ARG A 64 -1.76 11.88 -2.31
CA ARG A 64 -3.01 12.01 -1.54
C ARG A 64 -2.80 12.86 -0.29
N LEU A 65 -3.79 13.69 0.00
CA LEU A 65 -3.83 14.50 1.21
C LEU A 65 -5.19 14.29 1.88
N PHE A 66 -5.17 13.85 3.14
CA PHE A 66 -6.36 13.80 3.96
C PHE A 66 -6.46 15.09 4.78
N ILE A 67 -7.60 15.77 4.67
CA ILE A 67 -7.88 16.98 5.42
C ILE A 67 -8.95 16.61 6.44
N PHE A 68 -8.60 16.71 7.72
CA PHE A 68 -9.52 16.50 8.82
C PHE A 68 -9.76 17.84 9.52
N PRO A 69 -11.03 18.17 9.82
CA PRO A 69 -11.32 19.31 10.67
C PRO A 69 -10.78 19.02 12.08
N ASP A 70 -9.98 19.94 12.60
CA ASP A 70 -9.40 19.82 13.93
C ASP A 70 -9.90 20.95 14.85
N ARG A 71 -10.00 20.65 16.13
CA ARG A 71 -10.43 21.59 17.15
C ARG A 71 -9.26 21.84 18.11
N PRO A 72 -8.98 23.10 18.50
CA PRO A 72 -7.94 23.36 19.49
C PRO A 72 -8.23 22.63 20.81
N ASP A 73 -7.26 21.87 21.31
CA ASP A 73 -7.37 21.05 22.53
C ASP A 73 -7.74 21.89 23.77
N ASP A 74 -7.23 23.12 23.85
CA ASP A 74 -7.43 24.04 24.97
C ASP A 74 -8.72 24.88 24.87
N ALA A 75 -9.54 24.68 23.84
CA ALA A 75 -10.73 25.50 23.63
C ALA A 75 -11.92 25.08 24.53
N PRO A 76 -12.65 26.03 25.15
CA PRO A 76 -13.81 25.73 26.00
C PRO A 76 -14.83 24.87 25.26
N LYS A 77 -15.37 23.79 25.87
CA LYS A 77 -16.24 22.77 25.21
C LYS A 77 -17.33 23.32 24.27
N ASN A 78 -17.83 24.54 24.49
CA ASN A 78 -18.87 25.19 23.67
C ASN A 78 -18.37 26.30 22.71
N ALA A 79 -17.08 26.65 22.71
CA ALA A 79 -16.54 27.73 21.86
C ALA A 79 -16.54 27.38 20.37
N TYR A 80 -16.40 26.09 20.04
CA TYR A 80 -16.35 25.59 18.67
C TYR A 80 -17.28 24.38 18.52
N PRO A 81 -18.57 24.59 18.25
CA PRO A 81 -19.48 23.49 17.95
C PRO A 81 -19.09 22.81 16.64
N TRP A 82 -19.18 21.48 16.58
CA TRP A 82 -18.79 20.67 15.42
C TRP A 82 -19.45 21.10 14.09
N LYS A 83 -20.63 21.71 14.16
CA LYS A 83 -21.33 22.26 12.99
C LYS A 83 -20.51 23.34 12.25
N ASP A 84 -19.69 24.08 12.99
CA ASP A 84 -18.91 25.21 12.47
C ASP A 84 -17.47 24.80 12.14
N VAL A 85 -16.96 23.72 12.76
CA VAL A 85 -15.60 23.20 12.53
C VAL A 85 -15.56 22.21 11.36
N ARG A 86 -16.68 21.55 11.03
CA ARG A 86 -16.75 20.59 9.93
C ARG A 86 -16.51 21.27 8.58
N LEU A 87 -15.86 20.55 7.68
CA LEU A 87 -15.77 20.92 6.27
C LEU A 87 -17.16 20.86 5.62
N LYS A 88 -17.53 21.93 4.93
CA LYS A 88 -18.78 22.02 4.16
C LYS A 88 -18.53 21.57 2.74
N VAL A 89 -19.57 21.03 2.11
CA VAL A 89 -19.53 20.60 0.70
C VAL A 89 -19.21 21.79 -0.21
N GLU A 90 -19.75 22.97 0.09
CA GLU A 90 -19.48 24.23 -0.62
C GLU A 90 -18.00 24.59 -0.66
N GLU A 91 -17.25 24.32 0.41
CA GLU A 91 -15.82 24.60 0.50
C GLU A 91 -15.03 23.61 -0.36
N VAL A 92 -15.45 22.35 -0.41
CA VAL A 92 -14.87 21.32 -1.27
C VAL A 92 -15.07 21.68 -2.74
N ASP A 93 -16.29 22.09 -3.12
CA ASP A 93 -16.62 22.50 -4.48
C ASP A 93 -15.85 23.78 -4.88
N ALA A 94 -15.65 24.73 -3.95
CA ALA A 94 -14.83 25.91 -4.18
C ALA A 94 -13.35 25.57 -4.39
N ILE A 95 -12.80 24.63 -3.63
CA ILE A 95 -11.41 24.16 -3.80
C ILE A 95 -11.26 23.47 -5.16
N GLU A 96 -12.19 22.61 -5.54
CA GLU A 96 -12.19 21.93 -6.84
C GLU A 96 -12.19 22.92 -8.01
N ALA A 97 -12.99 23.99 -7.90
CA ALA A 97 -13.10 25.00 -8.95
C ALA A 97 -11.90 25.96 -9.03
N ASN A 98 -11.25 26.29 -7.90
CA ASN A 98 -10.23 27.34 -7.84
C ASN A 98 -8.79 26.82 -7.76
N CYS A 99 -8.57 25.51 -7.52
CA CYS A 99 -7.24 24.92 -7.38
C CYS A 99 -6.91 23.97 -8.54
N PRO A 100 -6.30 24.45 -9.65
CA PRO A 100 -5.98 23.61 -10.80
C PRO A 100 -4.90 22.55 -10.54
N SER A 101 -4.15 22.68 -9.44
CA SER A 101 -3.14 21.70 -9.01
C SER A 101 -3.75 20.42 -8.45
N ILE A 102 -5.03 20.43 -8.05
CA ILE A 102 -5.72 19.29 -7.47
C ILE A 102 -6.44 18.55 -8.61
N ARG A 103 -6.06 17.29 -8.85
CA ARG A 103 -6.69 16.46 -9.89
C ARG A 103 -8.12 16.06 -9.53
N SER A 104 -8.35 15.72 -8.27
CA SER A 104 -9.63 15.23 -7.76
C SER A 104 -9.70 15.49 -6.26
N ILE A 105 -10.88 15.88 -5.78
CA ILE A 105 -11.19 16.04 -4.37
C ILE A 105 -12.51 15.32 -4.08
N THR A 106 -12.56 14.60 -2.97
CA THR A 106 -13.80 13.92 -2.55
C THR A 106 -14.03 14.21 -1.07
N PRO A 107 -15.23 14.70 -0.70
CA PRO A 107 -15.63 14.70 0.69
C PRO A 107 -15.83 13.25 1.13
N GLY A 108 -15.46 12.96 2.39
CA GLY A 108 -15.70 11.68 3.04
C GLY A 108 -16.43 11.91 4.34
N THR A 109 -17.48 11.14 4.59
CA THR A 109 -18.16 11.13 5.90
C THR A 109 -18.32 9.69 6.35
N SER A 110 -18.15 9.42 7.64
CA SER A 110 -18.38 8.10 8.21
C SER A 110 -19.42 8.21 9.32
N LEU A 111 -20.43 7.35 9.26
CA LEU A 111 -21.52 7.28 10.23
C LEU A 111 -21.68 5.85 10.73
N GLY A 112 -21.91 5.69 12.03
CA GLY A 112 -22.36 4.44 12.61
C GLY A 112 -23.86 4.28 12.39
N LEU A 113 -24.26 3.28 11.61
CA LEU A 113 -25.65 2.95 11.33
C LEU A 113 -25.91 1.47 11.65
N SER A 114 -27.18 1.12 11.83
CA SER A 114 -27.61 -0.27 11.91
C SER A 114 -28.23 -0.68 10.58
N ALA A 115 -27.93 -1.90 10.11
CA ALA A 115 -28.57 -2.47 8.93
C ALA A 115 -29.37 -3.71 9.32
N GLN A 116 -30.57 -3.82 8.76
CA GLN A 116 -31.44 -4.95 8.95
C GLN A 116 -31.74 -5.61 7.60
N TYR A 117 -31.63 -6.93 7.54
CA TYR A 117 -32.07 -7.72 6.41
C TYR A 117 -32.84 -8.95 6.91
N GLY A 118 -34.15 -8.99 6.65
CA GLY A 118 -35.05 -9.98 7.25
C GLY A 118 -34.98 -9.93 8.79
N ASP A 119 -34.75 -11.08 9.41
CA ASP A 119 -34.66 -11.21 10.87
C ASP A 119 -33.26 -10.89 11.43
N ARG A 120 -32.28 -10.56 10.57
CA ARG A 120 -30.91 -10.27 11.00
C ARG A 120 -30.70 -8.76 11.12
N LEU A 121 -30.46 -8.30 12.34
CA LEU A 121 -30.00 -6.95 12.64
C LEU A 121 -28.49 -6.95 12.91
N ILE A 122 -27.78 -6.03 12.28
CA ILE A 122 -26.37 -5.75 12.56
C ILE A 122 -26.29 -4.29 12.99
N GLU A 123 -25.87 -4.08 14.24
CA GLU A 123 -25.66 -2.76 14.80
C GLU A 123 -24.20 -2.33 14.67
N GLY A 124 -23.96 -1.01 14.63
CA GLY A 124 -22.60 -0.45 14.62
C GLY A 124 -21.86 -0.60 13.29
N LEU A 125 -22.57 -0.71 12.17
CA LEU A 125 -21.96 -0.71 10.84
C LEU A 125 -21.41 0.69 10.54
N SER A 126 -20.13 0.75 10.19
CA SER A 126 -19.51 1.96 9.67
C SER A 126 -19.93 2.14 8.21
N VAL A 127 -20.78 3.12 7.95
CA VAL A 127 -21.22 3.52 6.61
C VAL A 127 -20.46 4.76 6.19
N THR A 128 -19.73 4.66 5.08
CA THR A 128 -18.96 5.78 4.53
C THR A 128 -19.69 6.38 3.33
N GLY A 129 -20.00 7.67 3.41
CA GLY A 129 -20.47 8.46 2.28
C GLY A 129 -19.28 8.92 1.43
N ILE A 130 -19.34 8.63 0.13
CA ILE A 130 -18.28 8.92 -0.84
C ILE A 130 -18.86 9.55 -2.12
N ARG A 131 -18.09 10.38 -2.81
CA ARG A 131 -18.41 10.80 -4.19
C ARG A 131 -17.97 9.76 -5.21
N PRO A 132 -18.52 9.77 -6.45
CA PRO A 132 -18.06 8.93 -7.55
C PRO A 132 -16.53 8.95 -7.77
N ALA A 133 -15.92 10.13 -7.65
CA ALA A 133 -14.49 10.34 -7.83
C ALA A 133 -13.62 9.60 -6.79
N TRP A 134 -14.19 9.15 -5.67
CA TRP A 134 -13.48 8.41 -4.63
C TRP A 134 -12.87 7.11 -5.14
N HIS A 135 -13.53 6.41 -6.07
CA HIS A 135 -12.99 5.17 -6.64
C HIS A 135 -11.70 5.38 -7.42
N GLU A 136 -11.60 6.49 -8.17
CA GLU A 136 -10.38 6.87 -8.88
C GLU A 136 -9.31 7.32 -7.88
N THR A 137 -9.68 8.14 -6.88
CA THR A 137 -8.75 8.63 -5.88
C THR A 137 -8.16 7.51 -5.04
N GLU A 138 -8.96 6.60 -4.49
CA GLU A 138 -8.51 5.47 -3.66
C GLU A 138 -8.01 4.28 -4.47
N ASN A 139 -8.10 4.32 -5.81
CA ASN A 139 -7.75 3.22 -6.70
C ASN A 139 -8.44 1.88 -6.32
N ARG A 140 -9.70 1.97 -5.88
CA ARG A 140 -10.51 0.80 -5.46
C ARG A 140 -11.55 0.50 -6.52
N ALA A 141 -11.30 -0.56 -7.28
CA ALA A 141 -12.23 -1.08 -8.28
C ALA A 141 -13.39 -1.83 -7.64
N VAL A 142 -14.57 -1.71 -8.24
CA VAL A 142 -15.76 -2.49 -7.84
C VAL A 142 -15.67 -3.88 -8.48
N THR A 143 -15.75 -4.93 -7.66
CA THR A 143 -15.63 -6.33 -8.12
C THR A 143 -16.88 -6.82 -8.85
N LEU A 144 -18.06 -6.39 -8.39
CA LEU A 144 -19.34 -6.81 -8.94
C LEU A 144 -20.33 -5.63 -8.95
N GLY A 145 -21.04 -5.47 -10.07
CA GLY A 145 -21.97 -4.35 -10.26
C GLY A 145 -21.31 -3.17 -10.96
N ARG A 146 -21.57 -1.95 -10.47
CA ARG A 146 -21.05 -0.70 -11.04
C ARG A 146 -20.65 0.27 -9.92
N PRO A 147 -19.65 1.15 -10.14
CA PRO A 147 -19.37 2.26 -9.24
C PRO A 147 -20.52 3.27 -9.21
N PHE A 148 -20.47 4.18 -8.25
CA PHE A 148 -21.37 5.33 -8.20
C PHE A 148 -21.15 6.25 -9.40
N ASN A 149 -22.24 6.79 -9.96
CA ASN A 149 -22.20 7.76 -11.04
C ASN A 149 -22.68 9.13 -10.54
N SER A 150 -22.36 10.19 -11.27
CA SER A 150 -22.81 11.57 -10.97
C SER A 150 -24.34 11.70 -10.90
N ILE A 151 -25.08 10.89 -11.67
CA ILE A 151 -26.55 10.85 -11.65
C ILE A 151 -27.07 10.28 -10.31
N ASP A 152 -26.34 9.34 -9.70
CA ASP A 152 -26.73 8.78 -8.41
C ASP A 152 -26.54 9.81 -7.30
N GLU A 153 -25.47 10.60 -7.37
CA GLU A 153 -25.21 11.73 -6.46
C GLU A 153 -26.25 12.84 -6.64
N SER A 154 -26.47 13.32 -7.88
CA SER A 154 -27.35 14.45 -8.15
C SER A 154 -28.82 14.19 -7.80
N ASN A 155 -29.27 12.93 -7.89
CA ASN A 155 -30.63 12.53 -7.56
C ASN A 155 -30.77 11.89 -6.18
N ALA A 156 -29.70 11.89 -5.37
CA ALA A 156 -29.66 11.24 -4.05
C ALA A 156 -30.24 9.81 -4.08
N ARG A 157 -29.86 9.01 -5.08
CA ARG A 157 -30.38 7.64 -5.23
C ARG A 157 -29.94 6.77 -4.07
N GLN A 158 -30.85 5.92 -3.60
CA GLN A 158 -30.58 4.95 -2.53
C GLN A 158 -29.82 3.74 -3.07
N VAL A 159 -28.51 3.92 -3.27
CA VAL A 159 -27.58 2.88 -3.71
C VAL A 159 -26.45 2.74 -2.70
N CYS A 160 -25.97 1.53 -2.49
CA CYS A 160 -24.82 1.27 -1.61
C CYS A 160 -23.85 0.28 -2.26
N LEU A 161 -22.59 0.39 -1.85
CA LEU A 161 -21.56 -0.58 -2.17
C LEU A 161 -21.19 -1.34 -0.90
N LEU A 162 -20.98 -2.63 -1.04
CA LEU A 162 -20.53 -3.51 0.04
C LEU A 162 -19.04 -3.78 -0.16
N ASN A 163 -18.30 -3.70 0.94
CA ASN A 163 -16.87 -3.99 1.01
C ASN A 163 -16.63 -5.34 1.69
#